data_AF-A0A7T4ULL2-F1
#
_entry.id   AF-A0A7T4ULL2-F1
#
_cell.length_a   1.000
_cell.length_b   1.000
_cell.length_c   1.000
_cell.angle_alpha   90.00
_cell.angle_beta   90.00
_cell.angle_gamma   90.00
#
_symmetry.space_group_name_H-M   'P 1'
#
loop_
_entity.id
_entity.type
_entity.pdbx_description
1 polymer ?
#
loop_
_entity_poly.entity_id
_entity_poly.type
_entity_poly.pdbx_seq_one_letter_code
_entity_poly.pdbx_strand_id
1 'polypeptide(L)'
;MKAIYILFGLFLLTSCRSAYQFTPKGFIVDGDEYFVNVERNLSVYVGDNFSNYDERTKTGLQTAYLSHDDQKIIKKLGYDATKYTVLFNGKSIGDTTFRLISLINNKSDERFKNTKELLSRDGFEIKKTAEGKYYYRTTTLKKQVIYHAMVPFKQQLGREEYVSLIYIIPEKYFKNFDHIEDLAISNASMYRQHYIFTPSRTEILCPDDSSRGHFDYRIPDQYIQKENYTLMKGFSADRDEGKKQLIIYRLVQPGQSYGSFVVCKGNYQIELTDLRHNVIWKDIITVDKDLDN
;
A
#
# COMPACT_ATOMS: atom_id res chain seq x y z
N MET A 1 -21.96 -17.31 43.61
CA MET A 1 -20.73 -17.82 42.98
C MET A 1 -20.91 -18.33 41.55
N LYS A 2 -22.01 -18.99 41.16
CA LYS A 2 -22.21 -19.48 39.77
C LYS A 2 -22.35 -18.38 38.69
N ALA A 3 -22.87 -17.21 39.03
CA ALA A 3 -23.02 -16.09 38.10
C ALA A 3 -21.70 -15.41 37.68
N ILE A 4 -20.67 -15.46 38.54
CA ILE A 4 -19.35 -14.86 38.26
C ILE A 4 -18.58 -15.67 37.22
N TYR A 5 -18.73 -17.00 37.21
CA TYR A 5 -18.12 -17.87 36.19
C TYR A 5 -18.75 -17.69 34.80
N ILE A 6 -20.03 -17.34 34.73
CA ILE A 6 -20.71 -17.04 33.45
C ILE A 6 -20.23 -15.70 32.89
N LEU A 7 -20.01 -14.69 33.74
CA LEU A 7 -19.46 -13.39 33.33
C LEU A 7 -17.99 -13.49 32.85
N PHE A 8 -17.19 -14.37 33.47
CA PHE A 8 -15.80 -14.65 33.06
C PHE A 8 -15.74 -15.46 31.76
N GLY A 9 -16.70 -16.37 31.53
CA GLY A 9 -16.86 -17.09 30.26
C GLY A 9 -17.28 -16.19 29.09
N LEU A 10 -18.09 -15.16 29.35
CA LEU A 10 -18.51 -14.17 28.36
C LEU A 10 -17.37 -13.20 27.95
N PHE A 11 -16.46 -12.86 28.87
CA PHE A 11 -15.28 -12.03 28.56
C PHE A 11 -14.22 -12.76 27.70
N LEU A 12 -14.19 -14.09 27.72
CA LEU A 12 -13.31 -14.90 26.87
C LEU A 12 -13.79 -15.00 25.41
N LEU A 13 -15.03 -14.60 25.12
CA LEU A 13 -15.62 -14.63 23.78
C LEU A 13 -15.53 -13.29 23.03
N THR A 14 -15.05 -12.21 23.67
CA THR A 14 -15.08 -10.84 23.11
C THR A 14 -13.80 -10.38 22.43
N SER A 15 -12.86 -11.26 22.07
CA SER A 15 -11.67 -10.84 21.32
C SER A 15 -11.35 -11.74 20.13
N CYS A 16 -12.26 -11.79 19.15
CA CYS A 16 -11.90 -12.05 17.75
C CYS A 16 -11.12 -10.85 17.14
N ARG A 17 -10.15 -10.29 17.86
CA ARG A 17 -9.21 -9.33 17.27
C ARG A 17 -8.16 -10.13 16.49
N SER A 18 -7.87 -9.70 15.26
CA SER A 18 -6.77 -10.25 14.48
C SER A 18 -5.50 -10.25 15.32
N ALA A 19 -4.80 -11.38 15.39
CA ALA A 19 -3.54 -11.45 16.11
C ALA A 19 -2.50 -10.48 15.51
N TYR A 20 -2.55 -10.32 14.19
CA TYR A 20 -1.69 -9.40 13.45
C TYR A 20 -2.32 -8.02 13.35
N GLN A 21 -1.53 -7.00 13.66
CA GLN A 21 -1.91 -5.60 13.54
C GLN A 21 -1.49 -5.04 12.18
N PHE A 22 -2.28 -4.12 11.64
CA PHE A 22 -1.91 -3.36 10.46
C PHE A 22 -1.05 -2.16 10.83
N THR A 23 -0.12 -1.79 9.95
CA THR A 23 0.61 -0.53 10.06
C THR A 23 -0.36 0.64 9.91
N PRO A 24 -0.32 1.67 10.77
CA PRO A 24 -1.18 2.83 10.63
C PRO A 24 -0.77 3.66 9.40
N LYS A 25 -1.68 4.54 8.94
CA LYS A 25 -1.44 5.51 7.86
C LYS A 25 -1.01 4.89 6.52
N GLY A 26 -1.53 3.69 6.23
CA GLY A 26 -1.41 3.04 4.93
C GLY A 26 -2.60 3.37 4.03
N PHE A 27 -2.35 3.61 2.74
CA PHE A 27 -3.37 3.87 1.73
C PHE A 27 -2.91 3.41 0.33
N ILE A 28 -3.87 3.26 -0.59
CA ILE A 28 -3.64 3.11 -2.04
C ILE A 28 -4.52 4.16 -2.73
N VAL A 29 -4.19 4.63 -3.92
CA VAL A 29 -5.06 5.54 -4.68
C VAL A 29 -5.53 4.83 -5.95
N ASP A 30 -6.83 4.83 -6.22
CA ASP A 30 -7.35 4.23 -7.46
C ASP A 30 -6.69 4.87 -8.68
N GLY A 31 -6.13 4.02 -9.54
CA GLY A 31 -5.35 4.43 -10.70
C GLY A 31 -3.85 4.57 -10.44
N ASP A 32 -3.38 4.47 -9.18
CA ASP A 32 -1.96 4.40 -8.82
C ASP A 32 -1.54 2.96 -8.49
N GLU A 33 -0.33 2.59 -8.87
CA GLU A 33 0.18 1.21 -8.80
C GLU A 33 0.94 0.93 -7.49
N TYR A 34 0.90 1.88 -6.56
CA TYR A 34 1.63 1.83 -5.29
C TYR A 34 0.68 1.85 -4.11
N PHE A 35 0.91 0.93 -3.18
CA PHE A 35 0.51 1.11 -1.81
C PHE A 35 1.51 2.02 -1.09
N VAL A 36 1.05 2.96 -0.30
CA VAL A 36 1.88 3.93 0.43
C VAL A 36 1.62 3.83 1.93
N ASN A 37 2.69 3.78 2.72
CA ASN A 37 2.64 3.86 4.17
C ASN A 37 3.51 5.01 4.70
N VAL A 38 2.84 6.01 5.27
CA VAL A 38 3.49 7.23 5.79
C VAL A 38 4.34 6.93 7.03
N GLU A 39 3.84 6.09 7.94
CA GLU A 39 4.54 5.79 9.20
C GLU A 39 5.87 5.03 8.99
N ARG A 40 5.91 4.19 7.95
CA ARG A 40 7.09 3.42 7.57
C ARG A 40 8.00 4.16 6.59
N ASN A 41 7.56 5.29 6.03
CA ASN A 41 8.19 5.95 4.89
C ASN A 41 8.49 4.93 3.77
N LEU A 42 7.45 4.22 3.35
CA LEU A 42 7.52 3.06 2.46
C LEU A 42 6.41 3.13 1.42
N SER A 43 6.74 2.87 0.16
CA SER A 43 5.78 2.51 -0.88
C SER A 43 6.06 1.08 -1.32
N VAL A 44 5.03 0.32 -1.65
CA VAL A 44 5.11 -1.03 -2.20
C VAL A 44 4.44 -1.01 -3.56
N TYR A 45 5.19 -1.38 -4.60
CA TYR A 45 4.63 -1.53 -5.94
C TYR A 45 3.74 -2.78 -5.99
N VAL A 46 2.47 -2.61 -6.33
CA VAL A 46 1.47 -3.70 -6.39
C VAL A 46 0.96 -3.95 -7.81
N GLY A 47 1.31 -3.07 -8.76
CA GLY A 47 0.84 -3.11 -10.14
C GLY A 47 -0.59 -2.58 -10.31
N ASP A 48 -1.10 -2.69 -11.52
CA ASP A 48 -2.41 -2.21 -11.97
C ASP A 48 -3.60 -3.11 -11.56
N ASN A 49 -3.30 -4.32 -11.09
CA ASN A 49 -4.28 -5.34 -10.72
C ASN A 49 -5.03 -5.06 -9.40
N PHE A 50 -4.73 -3.95 -8.73
CA PHE A 50 -5.31 -3.60 -7.44
C PHE A 50 -5.93 -2.20 -7.43
N SER A 51 -7.07 -2.08 -6.79
CA SER A 51 -7.75 -0.81 -6.48
C SER A 51 -7.99 -0.70 -4.97
N ASN A 52 -8.64 0.37 -4.54
CA ASN A 52 -9.23 0.46 -3.21
C ASN A 52 -10.19 -0.69 -2.94
N TYR A 53 -10.21 -1.14 -1.69
CA TYR A 53 -11.09 -2.23 -1.28
C TYR A 53 -12.56 -1.89 -1.48
N ASP A 54 -13.25 -2.75 -2.21
CA ASP A 54 -14.70 -2.69 -2.38
C ASP A 54 -15.37 -3.79 -1.54
N GLU A 55 -16.12 -3.36 -0.54
CA GLU A 55 -16.86 -4.23 0.37
C GLU A 55 -17.91 -5.11 -0.33
N ARG A 56 -18.43 -4.71 -1.50
CA ARG A 56 -19.44 -5.47 -2.24
C ARG A 56 -18.82 -6.63 -3.00
N THR A 57 -17.73 -6.37 -3.71
CA THR A 57 -17.02 -7.37 -4.54
C THR A 57 -15.96 -8.14 -3.76
N LYS A 58 -15.55 -7.63 -2.58
CA LYS A 58 -14.47 -8.15 -1.73
C LYS A 58 -13.14 -8.23 -2.49
N THR A 59 -12.89 -7.28 -3.39
CA THR A 59 -11.65 -7.11 -4.17
C THR A 59 -10.97 -5.77 -3.85
N GLY A 60 -9.73 -5.60 -4.28
CA GLY A 60 -8.88 -4.46 -3.93
C GLY A 60 -8.06 -4.69 -2.67
N LEU A 61 -7.26 -3.69 -2.29
CA LEU A 61 -6.40 -3.68 -1.10
C LEU A 61 -7.05 -2.96 0.08
N GLN A 62 -6.88 -3.53 1.27
CA GLN A 62 -7.33 -2.94 2.53
C GLN A 62 -6.23 -2.96 3.60
N THR A 63 -6.42 -2.13 4.62
CA THR A 63 -5.48 -1.93 5.73
C THR A 63 -6.13 -2.11 7.12
N ALA A 64 -7.29 -2.77 7.18
CA ALA A 64 -8.10 -2.83 8.40
C ALA A 64 -8.42 -4.25 8.89
N TYR A 65 -8.57 -5.21 7.98
CA TYR A 65 -9.06 -6.54 8.34
C TYR A 65 -8.26 -7.65 7.68
N LEU A 66 -7.87 -8.63 8.49
CA LEU A 66 -7.20 -9.85 8.06
C LEU A 66 -8.07 -11.06 8.37
N SER A 67 -8.44 -11.82 7.34
CA SER A 67 -9.27 -13.01 7.52
C SER A 67 -8.58 -14.06 8.38
N HIS A 68 -9.35 -14.91 9.06
CA HIS A 68 -8.79 -15.98 9.88
C HIS A 68 -7.95 -16.98 9.05
N ASP A 69 -8.30 -17.19 7.78
CA ASP A 69 -7.52 -18.04 6.88
C ASP A 69 -6.19 -17.38 6.48
N ASP A 70 -6.17 -16.07 6.27
CA ASP A 70 -4.93 -15.32 6.05
C ASP A 70 -4.02 -15.35 7.28
N GLN A 71 -4.59 -15.16 8.48
CA GLN A 71 -3.84 -15.28 9.73
C GLN A 71 -3.20 -16.66 9.90
N LYS A 72 -3.92 -17.73 9.52
CA LYS A 72 -3.38 -19.10 9.51
C LYS A 72 -2.25 -19.28 8.51
N ILE A 73 -2.38 -18.73 7.30
CA ILE A 73 -1.34 -18.78 6.28
C ILE A 73 -0.08 -18.08 6.79
N ILE A 74 -0.20 -16.84 7.25
CA ILE A 74 0.91 -16.04 7.79
C ILE A 74 1.62 -16.79 8.93
N LYS A 75 0.84 -17.30 9.91
CA LYS A 75 1.38 -18.10 11.02
C LYS A 75 2.10 -19.36 10.53
N LYS A 76 1.54 -20.09 9.56
CA LYS A 76 2.16 -21.30 9.01
C LYS A 76 3.45 -21.00 8.24
N LEU A 77 3.58 -19.81 7.67
CA LEU A 77 4.81 -19.35 7.05
C LEU A 77 5.90 -18.96 8.06
N GLY A 78 5.59 -18.94 9.37
CA GLY A 78 6.54 -18.71 10.46
C GLY A 78 6.56 -17.28 10.99
N TYR A 79 5.67 -16.41 10.51
CA TYR A 79 5.56 -15.05 11.01
C TYR A 79 4.98 -15.03 12.43
N ASP A 80 5.56 -14.19 13.27
CA ASP A 80 5.13 -13.93 14.63
C ASP A 80 4.41 -12.58 14.69
N ALA A 81 3.18 -12.57 15.20
CA ALA A 81 2.34 -11.39 15.24
C ALA A 81 2.90 -10.26 16.15
N THR A 82 3.82 -10.58 17.06
CA THR A 82 4.49 -9.58 17.90
C THR A 82 5.69 -8.94 17.21
N LYS A 83 6.24 -9.59 16.19
CA LYS A 83 7.45 -9.17 15.47
C LYS A 83 7.15 -8.57 14.10
N TYR A 84 5.94 -8.79 13.59
CA TYR A 84 5.53 -8.37 12.25
C TYR A 84 4.20 -7.64 12.27
N THR A 85 4.10 -6.64 11.41
CA THR A 85 2.87 -5.89 11.13
C THR A 85 2.49 -6.06 9.67
N VAL A 86 1.18 -6.09 9.42
CA VAL A 86 0.62 -6.20 8.07
C VAL A 86 0.59 -4.80 7.45
N LEU A 87 1.13 -4.66 6.25
CA LEU A 87 1.03 -3.42 5.49
C LEU A 87 -0.37 -3.31 4.86
N PHE A 88 -0.77 -4.37 4.18
CA PHE A 88 -2.08 -4.51 3.54
C PHE A 88 -2.37 -5.98 3.23
N ASN A 89 -3.63 -6.27 2.93
CA ASN A 89 -4.02 -7.49 2.22
C ASN A 89 -5.09 -7.17 1.18
N GLY A 90 -5.30 -8.07 0.24
CA GLY A 90 -6.36 -7.89 -0.74
C GLY A 90 -6.44 -8.97 -1.77
N LYS A 91 -7.41 -8.83 -2.66
CA LYS A 91 -7.63 -9.70 -3.81
C LYS A 91 -7.56 -8.87 -5.08
N SER A 92 -6.77 -9.31 -6.06
CA SER A 92 -6.64 -8.62 -7.34
C SER A 92 -7.95 -8.64 -8.13
N ILE A 93 -8.06 -7.69 -9.05
CA ILE A 93 -9.14 -7.55 -10.02
C ILE A 93 -8.68 -8.21 -11.34
N GLY A 94 -9.62 -8.65 -12.18
CA GLY A 94 -9.35 -9.22 -13.50
C GLY A 94 -9.44 -10.75 -13.56
N ASP A 95 -9.05 -11.32 -14.70
CA ASP A 95 -9.30 -12.73 -15.02
C ASP A 95 -8.43 -13.72 -14.23
N THR A 96 -7.26 -13.29 -13.79
CA THR A 96 -6.30 -14.08 -13.00
C THR A 96 -6.30 -13.65 -11.54
N THR A 97 -7.46 -13.67 -10.87
CA THR A 97 -7.53 -13.24 -9.47
C THR A 97 -6.62 -14.04 -8.55
N PHE A 98 -5.80 -13.34 -7.78
CA PHE A 98 -4.96 -13.86 -6.69
C PHE A 98 -5.13 -13.00 -5.45
N ARG A 99 -4.67 -13.48 -4.30
CA ARG A 99 -4.63 -12.67 -3.08
C ARG A 99 -3.20 -12.28 -2.78
N LEU A 100 -3.01 -11.08 -2.24
CA LEU A 100 -1.72 -10.59 -1.79
C LEU A 100 -1.83 -10.17 -0.33
N ILE A 101 -0.88 -10.61 0.48
CA ILE A 101 -0.68 -10.13 1.84
C ILE A 101 0.73 -9.57 1.92
N SER A 102 0.86 -8.35 2.41
CA SER A 102 2.16 -7.72 2.62
C SER A 102 2.42 -7.52 4.10
N LEU A 103 3.61 -7.89 4.57
CA LEU A 103 4.06 -7.70 5.95
C LEU A 103 5.42 -7.03 6.00
N ILE A 104 5.71 -6.39 7.13
CA ILE A 104 7.03 -5.86 7.44
C ILE A 104 7.37 -6.17 8.89
N ASN A 105 8.64 -6.43 9.18
CA ASN A 105 9.07 -6.58 10.57
C ASN A 105 8.93 -5.25 11.33
N ASN A 106 8.64 -5.33 12.63
CA ASN A 106 8.44 -4.18 13.49
C ASN A 106 9.74 -3.39 13.66
N LYS A 107 9.62 -2.06 13.83
CA LYS A 107 10.79 -1.22 14.15
C LYS A 107 11.24 -1.52 15.58
N SER A 108 12.55 -1.52 15.80
CA SER A 108 13.15 -1.55 17.12
C SER A 108 14.29 -0.54 17.16
N ASP A 109 14.34 0.22 18.26
CA ASP A 109 15.45 1.13 18.53
C ASP A 109 16.71 0.37 18.96
N GLU A 110 16.55 -0.83 19.54
CA GLU A 110 17.66 -1.70 19.92
C GLU A 110 18.39 -2.25 18.67
N ARG A 111 19.70 -1.98 18.60
CA ARG A 111 20.60 -2.50 17.56
C ARG A 111 20.61 -4.04 17.64
N PHE A 112 20.52 -4.70 16.48
CA PHE A 112 20.48 -6.16 16.29
C PHE A 112 19.20 -6.89 16.73
N LYS A 113 18.31 -6.29 17.53
CA LYS A 113 17.04 -6.93 17.92
C LYS A 113 16.19 -7.27 16.70
N ASN A 114 16.01 -6.30 15.80
CA ASN A 114 15.30 -6.50 14.54
C ASN A 114 15.87 -7.63 13.71
N THR A 115 17.20 -7.74 13.61
CA THR A 115 17.86 -8.76 12.80
C THR A 115 17.69 -10.16 13.39
N LYS A 116 17.75 -10.31 14.72
CA LYS A 116 17.59 -11.61 15.39
C LYS A 116 16.16 -12.14 15.35
N GLU A 117 15.19 -11.24 15.28
CA GLU A 117 13.77 -11.55 15.29
C GLU A 117 13.19 -11.80 13.89
N LEU A 118 14.01 -11.68 12.84
CA LEU A 118 13.57 -11.95 11.47
C LEU A 118 13.17 -13.42 11.29
N LEU A 119 12.18 -13.62 10.43
CA LEU A 119 11.83 -14.91 9.87
C LEU A 119 13.10 -15.57 9.29
N SER A 120 13.32 -16.83 9.65
CA SER A 120 14.41 -17.61 9.05
C SER A 120 14.23 -17.68 7.54
N ARG A 121 15.34 -17.49 6.83
CA ARG A 121 15.44 -17.62 5.38
C ARG A 121 15.78 -19.06 4.96
N ASP A 122 15.81 -20.01 5.90
CA ASP A 122 16.05 -21.41 5.58
C ASP A 122 14.94 -21.94 4.65
N GLY A 123 15.36 -22.60 3.56
CA GLY A 123 14.46 -23.06 2.52
C GLY A 123 13.95 -21.96 1.58
N PHE A 124 14.50 -20.75 1.63
CA PHE A 124 14.33 -19.76 0.58
C PHE A 124 15.45 -19.87 -0.46
N GLU A 125 15.06 -19.75 -1.72
CA GLU A 125 15.96 -19.49 -2.82
C GLU A 125 16.26 -17.98 -2.89
N ILE A 126 17.37 -17.62 -3.54
CA ILE A 126 17.77 -16.23 -3.73
C ILE A 126 17.68 -15.91 -5.21
N LYS A 127 16.82 -14.96 -5.57
CA LYS A 127 16.81 -14.37 -6.91
C LYS A 127 17.66 -13.11 -6.89
N LYS A 128 18.68 -13.06 -7.74
CA LYS A 128 19.59 -11.92 -7.90
C LYS A 128 19.58 -11.48 -9.35
N THR A 129 19.37 -10.19 -9.56
CA THR A 129 19.39 -9.57 -10.88
C THR A 129 20.21 -8.28 -10.84
N ALA A 130 20.33 -7.60 -11.98
CA ALA A 130 20.96 -6.28 -12.04
C ALA A 130 20.17 -5.25 -11.21
N GLU A 131 18.85 -5.40 -11.18
CA GLU A 131 17.89 -4.52 -10.51
C GLU A 131 17.88 -4.74 -8.99
N GLY A 132 18.02 -5.97 -8.51
CA GLY A 132 17.82 -6.24 -7.08
C GLY A 132 18.20 -7.63 -6.62
N LYS A 133 18.00 -7.88 -5.33
CA LYS A 133 17.97 -9.24 -4.78
C LYS A 133 16.76 -9.39 -3.88
N TYR A 134 16.13 -10.55 -3.91
CA TYR A 134 15.12 -10.95 -2.95
C TYR A 134 15.21 -12.44 -2.67
N TYR A 135 14.63 -12.86 -1.56
CA TYR A 135 14.52 -14.26 -1.18
C TYR A 135 13.13 -14.73 -1.52
N TYR A 136 12.96 -15.92 -2.07
CA TYR A 136 11.63 -16.45 -2.32
C TYR A 136 11.53 -17.94 -2.01
N ARG A 137 10.31 -18.40 -1.77
CA ARG A 137 9.99 -19.82 -1.75
C ARG A 137 8.57 -20.04 -2.23
N THR A 138 8.34 -21.21 -2.81
CA THR A 138 7.00 -21.64 -3.23
C THR A 138 6.55 -22.79 -2.33
N THR A 139 5.31 -22.73 -1.85
CA THR A 139 4.70 -23.82 -1.08
C THR A 139 3.26 -24.03 -1.49
N THR A 140 2.67 -25.18 -1.17
CA THR A 140 1.28 -25.49 -1.52
C THR A 140 0.46 -25.68 -0.24
N LEU A 141 -0.66 -24.96 -0.13
CA LEU A 141 -1.63 -25.08 0.95
C LEU A 141 -3.05 -25.22 0.37
N LYS A 142 -3.72 -26.36 0.62
CA LYS A 142 -5.14 -26.58 0.24
C LYS A 142 -5.47 -26.17 -1.22
N LYS A 143 -4.72 -26.68 -2.21
CA LYS A 143 -4.87 -26.35 -3.64
C LYS A 143 -4.63 -24.87 -3.99
N GLN A 144 -3.94 -24.15 -3.12
CA GLN A 144 -3.41 -22.83 -3.40
C GLN A 144 -1.89 -22.92 -3.40
N VAL A 145 -1.28 -22.34 -4.43
CA VAL A 145 0.16 -22.14 -4.49
C VAL A 145 0.45 -20.81 -3.81
N ILE A 146 1.40 -20.82 -2.90
CA ILE A 146 1.86 -19.64 -2.19
C ILE A 146 3.26 -19.33 -2.68
N TYR A 147 3.37 -18.23 -3.41
CA TYR A 147 4.65 -17.63 -3.75
C TYR A 147 4.98 -16.58 -2.69
N HIS A 148 6.05 -16.80 -1.93
CA HIS A 148 6.43 -15.94 -0.83
C HIS A 148 7.77 -15.28 -1.13
N ALA A 149 7.75 -13.98 -1.41
CA ALA A 149 8.95 -13.17 -1.62
C ALA A 149 9.25 -12.30 -0.39
N MET A 150 10.51 -12.27 0.05
CA MET A 150 11.03 -11.37 1.07
C MET A 150 12.02 -10.41 0.40
N VAL A 151 11.61 -9.16 0.28
CA VAL A 151 12.35 -8.09 -0.38
C VAL A 151 13.07 -7.25 0.69
N PRO A 152 14.41 -7.13 0.65
CA PRO A 152 15.12 -6.22 1.54
C PRO A 152 14.69 -4.77 1.27
N PHE A 153 14.26 -4.05 2.32
CA PHE A 153 13.84 -2.66 2.24
C PHE A 153 14.89 -1.70 2.81
N LYS A 154 15.33 -1.93 4.06
CA LYS A 154 16.40 -1.17 4.71
C LYS A 154 17.41 -2.12 5.29
N GLN A 155 18.67 -1.99 4.88
CA GLN A 155 19.76 -2.80 5.40
C GLN A 155 20.88 -1.89 5.91
N GLN A 156 21.01 -1.80 7.22
CA GLN A 156 22.10 -1.12 7.92
C GLN A 156 22.71 -2.10 8.95
N LEU A 157 23.92 -1.82 9.42
CA LEU A 157 24.60 -2.70 10.38
C LEU A 157 23.75 -2.90 11.65
N GLY A 158 23.21 -4.11 11.80
CA GLY A 158 22.35 -4.52 12.91
C GLY A 158 20.90 -4.01 12.82
N ARG A 159 20.46 -3.50 11.67
CA ARG A 159 19.07 -3.11 11.44
C ARG A 159 18.67 -3.51 10.03
N GLU A 160 17.85 -4.54 9.96
CA GLU A 160 17.33 -5.04 8.69
C GLU A 160 15.80 -4.98 8.71
N GLU A 161 15.24 -4.43 7.65
CA GLU A 161 13.81 -4.42 7.37
C GLU A 161 13.54 -5.12 6.05
N TYR A 162 12.55 -6.01 6.07
CA TYR A 162 12.12 -6.81 4.92
C TYR A 162 10.62 -6.62 4.69
N VAL A 163 10.27 -6.32 3.45
CA VAL A 163 8.88 -6.35 2.97
C VAL A 163 8.61 -7.75 2.43
N SER A 164 7.68 -8.44 3.05
CA SER A 164 7.26 -9.77 2.68
C SER A 164 6.00 -9.71 1.84
N LEU A 165 6.08 -10.16 0.59
CA LEU A 165 4.97 -10.26 -0.36
C LEU A 165 4.54 -11.72 -0.46
N ILE A 166 3.36 -12.02 0.08
CA ILE A 166 2.79 -13.37 0.10
C ILE A 166 1.65 -13.42 -0.90
N TYR A 167 1.93 -13.99 -2.06
CA TYR A 167 0.94 -14.20 -3.12
C TYR A 167 0.27 -15.56 -2.92
N ILE A 168 -1.06 -15.57 -2.88
CA ILE A 168 -1.86 -16.77 -2.69
C ILE A 168 -2.67 -16.99 -3.97
N ILE A 169 -2.23 -17.98 -4.74
CA ILE A 169 -2.59 -18.19 -6.12
C ILE A 169 -3.41 -19.48 -6.22
N PRO A 170 -4.60 -19.47 -6.85
CA PRO A 170 -5.31 -20.70 -7.17
C PRO A 170 -4.43 -21.59 -8.08
N GLU A 171 -4.26 -22.87 -7.72
CA GLU A 171 -3.33 -23.79 -8.41
C GLU A 171 -3.53 -23.85 -9.92
N LYS A 172 -4.79 -23.79 -10.39
CA LYS A 172 -5.14 -23.78 -11.82
C LYS A 172 -4.52 -22.63 -12.63
N TYR A 173 -4.12 -21.54 -11.97
CA TYR A 173 -3.59 -20.36 -12.63
C TYR A 173 -2.08 -20.18 -12.44
N PHE A 174 -1.45 -20.94 -11.54
CA PHE A 174 -0.05 -20.75 -11.14
C PHE A 174 0.95 -20.69 -12.32
N LYS A 175 0.72 -21.45 -13.39
CA LYS A 175 1.60 -21.49 -14.56
C LYS A 175 1.64 -20.20 -15.39
N ASN A 176 0.75 -19.23 -15.13
CA ASN A 176 0.62 -17.99 -15.90
C ASN A 176 0.97 -16.74 -15.08
N PHE A 177 1.80 -16.88 -14.04
CA PHE A 177 2.09 -15.82 -13.07
C PHE A 177 3.55 -15.31 -13.11
N ASP A 178 4.15 -15.23 -14.29
CA ASP A 178 5.47 -14.61 -14.46
C ASP A 178 5.47 -13.17 -13.93
N HIS A 179 4.36 -12.45 -14.07
CA HIS A 179 4.18 -11.10 -13.56
C HIS A 179 4.28 -10.98 -12.03
N ILE A 180 4.08 -12.05 -11.24
CA ILE A 180 4.28 -11.99 -9.77
C ILE A 180 5.77 -11.84 -9.44
N GLU A 181 6.63 -12.50 -10.20
CA GLU A 181 8.07 -12.32 -10.05
C GLU A 181 8.48 -10.91 -10.48
N ASP A 182 7.85 -10.35 -11.50
CA ASP A 182 8.05 -8.96 -11.95
C ASP A 182 7.69 -7.95 -10.86
N LEU A 183 6.60 -8.18 -10.12
CA LEU A 183 6.23 -7.36 -8.96
C LEU A 183 7.28 -7.45 -7.84
N ALA A 184 7.77 -8.65 -7.54
CA ALA A 184 8.79 -8.84 -6.51
C ALA A 184 10.12 -8.17 -6.89
N ILE A 185 10.56 -8.30 -8.15
CA ILE A 185 11.80 -7.67 -8.60
C ILE A 185 11.68 -6.16 -8.75
N SER A 186 10.53 -5.63 -9.17
CA SER A 186 10.28 -4.18 -9.22
C SER A 186 10.39 -3.55 -7.83
N ASN A 187 9.83 -4.19 -6.80
CA ASN A 187 10.03 -3.76 -5.42
C ASN A 187 11.50 -3.85 -5.00
N ALA A 188 12.20 -4.94 -5.33
CA ALA A 188 13.62 -5.08 -5.01
C ALA A 188 14.49 -4.00 -5.67
N SER A 189 14.15 -3.64 -6.91
CA SER A 189 14.76 -2.54 -7.67
C SER A 189 14.57 -1.21 -6.97
N MET A 190 13.31 -0.89 -6.66
CA MET A 190 12.92 0.35 -6.00
C MET A 190 13.66 0.57 -4.67
N TYR A 191 13.91 -0.48 -3.89
CA TYR A 191 14.58 -0.35 -2.59
C TYR A 191 16.11 -0.37 -2.64
N ARG A 192 16.73 -0.85 -3.74
CA ARG A 192 18.18 -1.10 -3.78
C ARG A 192 19.02 0.17 -3.70
N GLN A 193 18.56 1.28 -4.27
CA GLN A 193 19.38 2.49 -4.44
C GLN A 193 18.67 3.73 -3.90
N HIS A 194 19.11 4.21 -2.73
CA HIS A 194 18.73 5.53 -2.20
C HIS A 194 17.22 5.81 -2.27
N TYR A 195 16.39 4.79 -1.95
CA TYR A 195 14.95 4.91 -2.02
C TYR A 195 14.46 6.21 -1.36
N ILE A 196 13.87 7.09 -2.17
CA ILE A 196 13.30 8.35 -1.72
C ILE A 196 11.80 8.13 -1.58
N PHE A 197 11.32 8.25 -0.35
CA PHE A 197 9.89 8.14 -0.08
C PHE A 197 9.16 9.38 -0.59
N THR A 198 8.45 9.25 -1.71
CA THR A 198 7.60 10.28 -2.30
C THR A 198 6.14 9.82 -2.31
N PRO A 199 5.33 10.17 -1.29
CA PRO A 199 3.92 9.76 -1.19
C PRO A 199 3.02 10.64 -2.09
N SER A 200 3.38 10.70 -3.37
CA SER A 200 2.73 11.53 -4.37
C SER A 200 2.97 10.93 -5.74
N ARG A 201 1.94 10.98 -6.59
CA ARG A 201 2.10 10.78 -8.03
C ARG A 201 2.09 12.13 -8.71
N THR A 202 3.18 12.47 -9.37
CA THR A 202 3.35 13.76 -10.07
C THR A 202 3.60 13.61 -11.56
N GLU A 203 3.75 12.39 -12.08
CA GLU A 203 4.10 12.20 -13.49
C GLU A 203 2.90 12.51 -14.37
N ILE A 204 3.03 13.61 -15.12
CA ILE A 204 2.05 14.08 -16.09
C ILE A 204 2.77 14.26 -17.41
N LEU A 205 2.47 13.37 -18.35
CA LEU A 205 2.94 13.45 -19.73
C LEU A 205 2.07 14.45 -20.49
N CYS A 206 2.40 15.73 -20.37
CA CYS A 206 1.81 16.75 -21.24
C CYS A 206 2.37 16.60 -22.67
N PRO A 207 1.58 16.94 -23.70
CA PRO A 207 2.03 16.86 -25.09
C PRO A 207 3.35 17.60 -25.37
N ASP A 208 3.58 18.71 -24.66
CA ASP A 208 4.78 19.53 -24.73
C ASP A 208 4.96 20.35 -23.44
N ASP A 209 6.09 21.07 -23.30
CA ASP A 209 6.32 21.91 -22.13
C ASP A 209 5.39 23.14 -22.08
N SER A 210 4.94 23.66 -23.24
CA SER A 210 4.02 24.81 -23.31
C SER A 210 2.58 24.51 -22.87
N SER A 211 2.23 23.23 -22.77
CA SER A 211 0.95 22.74 -22.30
C SER A 211 0.99 22.39 -20.81
N ARG A 212 2.11 22.59 -20.12
CA ARG A 212 2.19 22.51 -18.67
C ARG A 212 1.68 23.81 -18.05
N GLY A 213 1.04 23.70 -16.90
CA GLY A 213 0.62 24.83 -16.10
C GLY A 213 0.73 24.55 -14.61
N HIS A 214 0.82 25.63 -13.84
CA HIS A 214 0.89 25.57 -12.38
C HIS A 214 -0.49 25.77 -11.79
N PHE A 215 -0.82 24.89 -10.83
CA PHE A 215 -2.02 25.01 -10.04
C PHE A 215 -1.66 25.07 -8.57
N ASP A 216 -1.87 26.24 -7.97
CA ASP A 216 -1.80 26.44 -6.54
C ASP A 216 -3.19 26.27 -5.92
N TYR A 217 -3.29 25.45 -4.88
CA TYR A 217 -4.51 25.29 -4.12
C TYR A 217 -4.36 25.83 -2.70
N ARG A 218 -5.47 26.33 -2.17
CA ARG A 218 -5.65 26.62 -0.75
C ARG A 218 -6.86 25.86 -0.24
N ILE A 219 -6.64 25.03 0.78
CA ILE A 219 -7.70 24.33 1.49
C ILE A 219 -8.44 25.35 2.36
N PRO A 220 -9.78 25.48 2.27
CA PRO A 220 -10.52 26.38 3.14
C PRO A 220 -10.36 26.01 4.61
N ASP A 221 -10.27 27.02 5.48
CA ASP A 221 -9.85 26.85 6.88
C ASP A 221 -10.70 25.83 7.66
N GLN A 222 -12.01 25.74 7.38
CA GLN A 222 -12.89 24.77 8.03
C GLN A 222 -12.63 23.29 7.67
N TYR A 223 -11.88 23.02 6.59
CA TYR A 223 -11.59 21.66 6.10
C TYR A 223 -10.17 21.20 6.44
N ILE A 224 -9.32 22.08 6.98
CA ILE A 224 -7.95 21.75 7.37
C ILE A 224 -7.97 20.69 8.48
N GLN A 225 -7.36 19.54 8.21
CA GLN A 225 -7.20 18.48 9.19
C GLN A 225 -5.97 18.75 10.06
N LYS A 226 -6.16 18.99 11.36
CA LYS A 226 -5.07 19.35 12.28
C LYS A 226 -4.23 18.16 12.76
N GLU A 227 -4.83 16.97 12.82
CA GLU A 227 -4.20 15.78 13.41
C GLU A 227 -4.03 14.63 12.40
N ASN A 228 -4.80 14.66 11.31
CA ASN A 228 -4.88 13.57 10.37
C ASN A 228 -4.24 13.95 9.03
N TYR A 229 -3.58 12.97 8.41
CA TYR A 229 -3.13 13.09 7.04
C TYR A 229 -4.32 13.01 6.08
N THR A 230 -4.24 13.76 5.00
CA THR A 230 -5.23 13.75 3.91
C THR A 230 -4.53 13.58 2.57
N LEU A 231 -5.31 13.31 1.53
CA LEU A 231 -4.84 13.26 0.15
C LEU A 231 -5.55 14.36 -0.64
N MET A 232 -4.75 15.21 -1.29
CA MET A 232 -5.26 16.07 -2.36
C MET A 232 -5.11 15.33 -3.68
N LYS A 233 -6.22 15.11 -4.38
CA LYS A 233 -6.30 14.36 -5.63
C LYS A 233 -6.84 15.25 -6.73
N GLY A 234 -6.29 15.13 -7.93
CA GLY A 234 -6.78 15.81 -9.13
C GLY A 234 -7.23 14.79 -10.17
N PHE A 235 -8.42 14.99 -10.71
CA PHE A 235 -9.04 14.17 -11.74
C PHE A 235 -9.32 15.00 -12.99
N SER A 236 -9.16 14.42 -14.18
CA SER A 236 -9.57 15.08 -15.42
C SER A 236 -11.08 15.35 -15.40
N ALA A 237 -11.49 16.57 -15.74
CA ALA A 237 -12.90 16.92 -15.85
C ALA A 237 -13.49 16.66 -17.26
N ASP A 238 -12.63 16.55 -18.28
CA ASP A 238 -13.00 16.68 -19.70
C ASP A 238 -12.89 15.37 -20.53
N ARG A 239 -13.09 14.19 -19.93
CA ARG A 239 -13.20 12.96 -20.74
C ARG A 239 -14.54 12.25 -20.50
N ASP A 240 -15.24 12.07 -21.61
CA ASP A 240 -16.42 11.22 -21.78
C ASP A 240 -16.29 9.88 -21.03
N GLU A 241 -17.43 9.35 -20.59
CA GLU A 241 -17.63 8.03 -19.96
C GLU A 241 -17.53 7.94 -18.43
N GLY A 242 -17.96 8.94 -17.66
CA GLY A 242 -18.42 8.74 -16.26
C GLY A 242 -17.39 8.15 -15.27
N LYS A 243 -16.11 8.03 -15.65
CA LYS A 243 -15.02 7.50 -14.83
C LYS A 243 -14.00 8.61 -14.63
N LYS A 244 -13.90 9.09 -13.38
CA LYS A 244 -12.87 10.03 -12.95
C LYS A 244 -11.49 9.39 -13.14
N GLN A 245 -10.69 9.90 -14.08
CA GLN A 245 -9.30 9.46 -14.25
C GLN A 245 -8.40 10.23 -13.31
N LEU A 246 -7.70 9.54 -12.41
CA LEU A 246 -6.69 10.16 -11.54
C LEU A 246 -5.53 10.69 -12.40
N ILE A 247 -5.21 11.96 -12.22
CA ILE A 247 -4.08 12.63 -12.89
C ILE A 247 -2.93 12.82 -11.91
N ILE A 248 -3.24 13.24 -10.69
CA ILE A 248 -2.26 13.61 -9.68
C ILE A 248 -2.79 13.31 -8.29
N TYR A 249 -1.91 12.97 -7.36
CA TYR A 249 -2.23 13.10 -5.94
C TYR A 249 -0.99 13.46 -5.13
N ARG A 250 -1.26 14.04 -3.95
CA ARG A 250 -0.23 14.32 -2.95
C ARG A 250 -0.77 14.09 -1.55
N LEU A 251 0.07 13.50 -0.70
CA LEU A 251 -0.14 13.50 0.73
C LEU A 251 -0.04 14.91 1.29
N VAL A 252 -1.09 15.35 1.97
CA VAL A 252 -1.19 16.61 2.69
C VAL A 252 -0.94 16.33 4.18
N GLN A 253 0.04 17.02 4.75
CA GLN A 253 0.41 16.85 6.17
C GLN A 253 -0.64 17.48 7.10
N PRO A 254 -0.76 17.01 8.35
CA PRO A 254 -1.63 17.66 9.34
C PRO A 254 -1.31 19.15 9.49
N GLY A 255 -2.34 19.99 9.43
CA GLY A 255 -2.23 21.45 9.51
C GLY A 255 -1.79 22.14 8.22
N GLN A 256 -1.40 21.41 7.17
CA GLN A 256 -1.06 22.00 5.88
C GLN A 256 -2.34 22.54 5.20
N SER A 257 -2.27 23.78 4.72
CA SER A 257 -3.42 24.49 4.13
C SER A 257 -3.23 24.89 2.67
N TYR A 258 -2.03 24.73 2.12
CA TYR A 258 -1.72 25.10 0.74
C TYR A 258 -0.74 24.13 0.11
N GLY A 259 -0.70 24.12 -1.22
CA GLY A 259 0.27 23.37 -2.01
C GLY A 259 0.11 23.69 -3.48
N SER A 260 0.93 23.06 -4.29
CA SER A 260 0.93 23.25 -5.73
C SER A 260 1.13 21.95 -6.48
N PHE A 261 0.65 21.95 -7.71
CA PHE A 261 0.82 20.90 -8.69
C PHE A 261 1.27 21.50 -10.02
N VAL A 262 2.04 20.73 -10.78
CA VAL A 262 2.30 20.99 -12.19
C VAL A 262 1.48 19.97 -12.94
N VAL A 263 0.53 20.41 -13.76
CA VAL A 263 -0.40 19.57 -14.53
C VAL A 263 -0.51 20.11 -15.96
N CYS A 264 -1.14 19.38 -16.88
CA CYS A 264 -1.41 19.96 -18.19
C CYS A 264 -2.47 21.05 -18.08
N LYS A 265 -2.48 22.00 -19.00
CA LYS A 265 -3.57 22.98 -19.09
C LYS A 265 -4.89 22.26 -19.38
N GLY A 266 -5.96 22.69 -18.71
CA GLY A 266 -7.28 22.04 -18.81
C GLY A 266 -8.11 22.18 -17.54
N ASN A 267 -9.29 21.55 -17.54
CA ASN A 267 -10.19 21.53 -16.39
C ASN A 267 -9.99 20.28 -15.55
N TYR A 268 -9.97 20.46 -14.24
CA TYR A 268 -9.80 19.37 -13.28
C TYR A 268 -10.81 19.46 -12.16
N GLN A 269 -11.27 18.30 -11.70
CA GLN A 269 -11.93 18.20 -10.42
C GLN A 269 -10.89 17.84 -9.36
N ILE A 270 -10.80 18.65 -8.30
CA ILE A 270 -9.94 18.34 -7.16
C ILE A 270 -10.76 17.84 -5.98
N GLU A 271 -10.17 16.92 -5.22
CA GLU A 271 -10.77 16.35 -4.02
C GLU A 271 -9.73 16.27 -2.90
N LEU A 272 -10.07 16.86 -1.75
CA LEU A 272 -9.41 16.57 -0.48
C LEU A 272 -10.15 15.39 0.16
N THR A 273 -9.41 14.34 0.47
CA THR A 273 -9.95 13.11 1.05
C THR A 273 -9.15 12.67 2.27
N ASP A 274 -9.75 11.90 3.17
CA ASP A 274 -8.97 11.15 4.16
C ASP A 274 -8.20 9.99 3.49
N LEU A 275 -7.35 9.29 4.26
CA LEU A 275 -6.61 8.12 3.78
C LEU A 275 -7.51 6.90 3.45
N ARG A 276 -8.82 6.98 3.72
CA ARG A 276 -9.84 5.98 3.38
C ARG A 276 -10.74 6.44 2.23
N HIS A 277 -10.34 7.49 1.51
CA HIS A 277 -11.02 8.00 0.32
C HIS A 277 -12.38 8.66 0.59
N ASN A 278 -12.71 8.96 1.84
CA ASN A 278 -13.89 9.77 2.16
C ASN A 278 -13.60 11.22 1.76
N VAL A 279 -14.48 11.80 0.93
CA VAL A 279 -14.35 13.18 0.46
C VAL A 279 -14.66 14.16 1.60
N ILE A 280 -13.71 15.05 1.88
CA ILE A 280 -13.81 16.12 2.86
C ILE A 280 -14.21 17.42 2.17
N TRP A 281 -13.56 17.71 1.04
CA TRP A 281 -13.80 18.91 0.24
C TRP A 281 -13.53 18.60 -1.24
N LYS A 282 -14.20 19.31 -2.14
CA LYS A 282 -14.01 19.19 -3.58
C LYS A 282 -14.21 20.54 -4.25
N ASP A 283 -13.56 20.72 -5.39
CA ASP A 283 -13.70 21.92 -6.23
C ASP A 283 -13.44 21.60 -7.70
N ILE A 284 -13.76 22.54 -8.59
CA ILE A 284 -13.41 22.51 -10.00
C ILE A 284 -12.45 23.65 -10.28
N ILE A 285 -11.38 23.34 -10.99
CA ILE A 285 -10.32 24.29 -11.31
C ILE A 285 -10.03 24.26 -12.80
N THR A 286 -9.61 25.40 -13.33
CA THR A 286 -9.07 25.53 -14.69
C THR A 286 -7.61 25.92 -14.56
N VAL A 287 -6.74 25.19 -15.27
CA VAL A 287 -5.31 25.47 -15.35
C VAL A 287 -5.00 26.02 -16.73
N ASP A 288 -4.64 27.30 -16.81
CA ASP A 288 -4.44 28.03 -18.06
C ASP A 288 -3.11 28.82 -18.11
N LYS A 289 -2.38 28.96 -17.00
CA LYS A 289 -1.16 29.79 -16.90
C LYS A 289 0.16 29.03 -17.07
N ASP A 290 1.13 29.71 -17.69
CA ASP A 290 2.53 29.27 -17.83
C ASP A 290 3.33 29.45 -16.53
N LEU A 291 4.49 28.80 -16.46
CA LEU A 291 5.59 29.18 -15.57
C LEU A 291 6.07 30.58 -15.98
N ASP A 292 5.71 31.61 -15.22
CA ASP A 292 6.46 32.87 -15.28
C ASP A 292 7.87 32.57 -14.72
N ASN A 293 8.87 32.58 -15.60
CA ASN A 293 10.30 32.46 -15.25
C ASN A 293 10.79 33.64 -14.42
#